data_AF-A0A2V8LGC0-F1
#
_entry.id   AF-A0A2V8LGC0-F1
#
_cell.length_a   1.000
_cell.length_b   1.000
_cell.length_c   1.000
_cell.angle_alpha   90.00
_cell.angle_beta   90.00
_cell.angle_gamma   90.00
#
_symmetry.space_group_name_H-M   'P 1'
#
loop_
_entity.id
_entity.type
_entity.pdbx_description
1 polymer ?
#
loop_
_entity_poly.entity_id
_entity_poly.type
_entity_poly.pdbx_seq_one_letter_code
_entity_poly.pdbx_strand_id
1 'polypeptide(L)'
;MARKEDFNRKVPLPTGLTTIAIQKAIDYIEKELTDLVEVYLEQANVFSALVGIYGTKALDATSVYEKHRHLDVAQQRFPDLRKKGSGSNPSPLVSLESKASKRPWALQSHYDHSGWYIVWRYLVDPTMSLEANKPVIIWRVDVVFLTKEDWKYEASTAGSGGGGRTHTFGLRGAATKLKNAAVYQRKDVRIIGGKAVPANGD
;
A
#
# COMPACT_ATOMS: atom_id res chain seq x y z
N MET A 1 -4.61 -17.65 -4.53
CA MET A 1 -3.96 -16.72 -5.50
C MET A 1 -4.92 -15.56 -5.73
N ALA A 2 -4.44 -14.34 -5.92
CA ALA A 2 -5.32 -13.19 -6.19
C ALA A 2 -6.22 -13.45 -7.40
N ARG A 3 -7.53 -13.32 -7.20
CA ARG A 3 -8.56 -13.64 -8.20
C ARG A 3 -8.62 -12.57 -9.29
N LYS A 4 -8.69 -12.97 -10.56
CA LYS A 4 -8.65 -12.03 -11.70
C LYS A 4 -9.92 -11.18 -11.79
N GLU A 5 -11.04 -11.76 -11.40
CA GLU A 5 -12.38 -11.17 -11.38
C GLU A 5 -12.59 -10.13 -10.28
N ASP A 6 -11.64 -10.01 -9.36
CA ASP A 6 -11.63 -9.03 -8.27
C ASP A 6 -10.85 -7.75 -8.65
N PHE A 7 -10.30 -7.68 -9.88
CA PHE A 7 -9.63 -6.49 -10.40
C PHE A 7 -10.59 -5.54 -11.13
N ASN A 8 -10.52 -4.26 -10.79
CA ASN A 8 -11.20 -3.18 -11.48
C ASN A 8 -10.26 -2.47 -12.46
N ARG A 9 -10.36 -2.81 -13.75
CA ARG A 9 -9.52 -2.23 -14.81
C ARG A 9 -9.86 -0.78 -15.17
N LYS A 10 -10.91 -0.20 -14.58
CA LYS A 10 -11.29 1.21 -14.81
C LYS A 10 -10.50 2.18 -13.93
N VAL A 11 -9.86 1.70 -12.87
CA VAL A 11 -9.03 2.54 -12.00
C VAL A 11 -7.75 2.94 -12.73
N PRO A 12 -7.42 4.23 -12.79
CA PRO A 12 -6.20 4.68 -13.46
C PRO A 12 -4.97 4.15 -12.73
N LEU A 13 -4.00 3.67 -13.50
CA LEU A 13 -2.72 3.20 -13.00
C LEU A 13 -1.59 4.13 -13.43
N PRO A 14 -0.52 4.24 -12.64
CA PRO A 14 0.70 4.93 -13.08
C PRO A 14 1.25 4.30 -14.35
N THR A 15 1.87 5.11 -15.19
CA THR A 15 2.32 4.71 -16.53
C THR A 15 3.15 3.41 -16.50
N GLY A 16 2.63 2.39 -17.18
CA GLY A 16 3.27 1.09 -17.33
C GLY A 16 3.08 0.10 -16.17
N LEU A 17 2.46 0.51 -15.06
CA LEU A 17 2.01 -0.45 -14.04
C LEU A 17 0.80 -1.21 -14.57
N THR A 18 0.79 -2.53 -14.38
CA THR A 18 -0.27 -3.41 -14.89
C THR A 18 -0.96 -4.15 -13.74
N THR A 19 -2.22 -4.53 -13.94
CA THR A 19 -2.94 -5.38 -12.97
C THR A 19 -2.26 -6.74 -12.79
N ILE A 20 -1.55 -7.24 -13.81
CA ILE A 20 -0.78 -8.48 -13.74
C ILE A 20 0.40 -8.33 -12.76
N ALA A 21 1.11 -7.20 -12.80
CA ALA A 21 2.18 -6.93 -11.84
C ALA A 21 1.63 -6.82 -10.41
N ILE A 22 0.48 -6.16 -10.24
CA ILE A 22 -0.19 -6.04 -8.93
C ILE A 22 -0.66 -7.41 -8.43
N GLN A 23 -1.20 -8.27 -9.30
CA GLN A 23 -1.58 -9.64 -8.96
C GLN A 23 -0.38 -10.45 -8.45
N LYS A 24 0.73 -10.43 -9.19
CA LYS A 24 1.98 -11.09 -8.77
C LYS A 24 2.51 -10.53 -7.46
N ALA A 25 2.37 -9.22 -7.24
CA ALA A 25 2.77 -8.58 -6.00
C ALA A 25 1.92 -9.04 -4.81
N ILE A 26 0.60 -9.15 -4.97
CA ILE A 26 -0.29 -9.70 -3.94
C ILE A 26 0.15 -11.13 -3.57
N ASP A 27 0.32 -12.00 -4.57
CA ASP A 27 0.70 -13.40 -4.33
C ASP A 27 2.05 -13.51 -3.61
N TYR A 28 3.01 -12.66 -3.97
CA TYR A 28 4.31 -12.57 -3.31
C TYR A 28 4.18 -12.10 -1.85
N ILE A 29 3.45 -11.01 -1.59
CA ILE A 29 3.27 -10.47 -0.24
C ILE A 29 2.61 -11.50 0.68
N GLU A 30 1.50 -12.11 0.24
CA GLU A 30 0.77 -13.10 1.06
C GLU A 30 1.63 -14.32 1.37
N LYS A 31 2.38 -14.81 0.37
CA LYS A 31 3.29 -15.95 0.55
C LYS A 31 4.39 -15.63 1.56
N GLU A 32 5.14 -14.55 1.34
CA GLU A 32 6.35 -14.28 2.12
C GLU A 32 6.07 -13.82 3.55
N LEU A 33 4.89 -13.25 3.81
CA LEU A 33 4.52 -12.80 5.15
C LEU A 33 3.78 -13.87 5.97
N THR A 34 3.52 -15.04 5.40
CA THR A 34 2.87 -16.16 6.10
C THR A 34 3.67 -16.57 7.34
N ASP A 35 5.01 -16.64 7.23
CA ASP A 35 5.90 -17.04 8.33
C ASP A 35 6.20 -15.89 9.31
N LEU A 36 5.66 -14.68 9.06
CA LEU A 36 5.91 -13.49 9.88
C LEU A 36 4.66 -13.00 10.63
N VAL A 37 3.61 -13.83 10.70
CA VAL A 37 2.33 -13.49 11.34
C VAL A 37 2.50 -13.12 12.82
N GLU A 38 3.47 -13.72 13.53
CA GLU A 38 3.74 -13.38 14.93
C GLU A 38 4.09 -11.90 15.11
N VAL A 39 4.81 -11.30 14.15
CA VAL A 39 5.12 -9.86 14.16
C VAL A 39 3.86 -9.01 14.11
N TYR A 40 2.78 -9.48 13.46
CA TYR A 40 1.50 -8.78 13.49
C TYR A 40 0.86 -8.80 14.88
N LEU A 41 0.92 -9.95 15.56
CA LEU A 41 0.33 -10.14 16.89
C LEU A 41 1.08 -9.30 17.94
N GLU A 42 2.39 -9.20 17.82
CA GLU A 42 3.22 -8.39 18.71
C GLU A 42 3.21 -6.90 18.36
N GLN A 43 3.37 -6.57 17.09
CA GLN A 43 3.58 -5.19 16.61
C GLN A 43 2.92 -4.94 15.24
N ALA A 44 1.59 -4.84 15.21
CA ALA A 44 0.82 -4.62 13.98
C ALA A 44 1.29 -3.43 13.11
N ASN A 45 1.87 -2.37 13.69
CA ASN A 45 2.43 -1.25 12.94
C ASN A 45 3.73 -1.62 12.21
N VAL A 46 4.60 -2.42 12.84
CA VAL A 46 5.80 -2.98 12.18
C VAL A 46 5.38 -3.93 11.07
N PHE A 47 4.36 -4.76 11.31
CA PHE A 47 3.82 -5.62 10.26
C PHE A 47 3.26 -4.84 9.07
N SER A 48 2.56 -3.72 9.29
CA SER A 48 2.17 -2.81 8.20
C SER A 48 3.38 -2.30 7.41
N ALA A 49 4.48 -1.95 8.08
CA ALA A 49 5.71 -1.54 7.39
C ALA A 49 6.29 -2.70 6.55
N LEU A 50 6.28 -3.94 7.07
CA LEU A 50 6.69 -5.12 6.32
C LEU A 50 5.85 -5.34 5.07
N VAL A 51 4.52 -5.25 5.16
CA VAL A 51 3.62 -5.36 4.00
C VAL A 51 3.99 -4.33 2.92
N GLY A 52 4.25 -3.08 3.30
CA GLY A 52 4.72 -2.05 2.36
C GLY A 52 6.06 -2.39 1.71
N ILE A 53 7.04 -2.84 2.49
CA ILE A 53 8.38 -3.24 2.03
C ILE A 53 8.32 -4.42 1.06
N TYR A 54 7.55 -5.46 1.40
CA TYR A 54 7.37 -6.62 0.52
C TYR A 54 6.62 -6.24 -0.76
N GLY A 55 5.66 -5.31 -0.70
CA GLY A 55 5.04 -4.74 -1.89
C GLY A 55 6.05 -4.00 -2.79
N THR A 56 6.95 -3.21 -2.20
CA THR A 56 8.06 -2.56 -2.93
C THR A 56 8.94 -3.59 -3.62
N LYS A 57 9.39 -4.63 -2.89
CA LYS A 57 10.22 -5.72 -3.44
C LYS A 57 9.51 -6.45 -4.59
N ALA A 58 8.22 -6.74 -4.43
CA ALA A 58 7.47 -7.45 -5.44
C ALA A 58 7.31 -6.64 -6.73
N LEU A 59 7.01 -5.34 -6.61
CA LEU A 59 6.85 -4.45 -7.75
C LEU A 59 8.18 -4.18 -8.48
N ASP A 60 9.29 -4.08 -7.76
CA ASP A 60 10.64 -3.99 -8.34
C ASP A 60 10.94 -5.19 -9.26
N ALA A 61 10.57 -6.38 -8.81
CA ALA A 61 10.77 -7.63 -9.54
C ALA A 61 9.77 -7.85 -10.69
N THR A 62 8.52 -7.40 -10.54
CA THR A 62 7.41 -7.82 -11.42
C THR A 62 6.88 -6.72 -12.33
N SER A 63 7.36 -5.48 -12.19
CA SER A 63 6.85 -4.31 -12.92
C SER A 63 7.95 -3.51 -13.64
N VAL A 64 7.52 -2.43 -14.30
CA VAL A 64 8.41 -1.43 -14.92
C VAL A 64 9.01 -0.45 -13.90
N TYR A 65 8.64 -0.56 -12.63
CA TYR A 65 9.20 0.24 -11.55
C TYR A 65 10.43 -0.47 -10.96
N GLU A 66 11.40 0.31 -10.51
CA GLU A 66 12.57 -0.15 -9.76
C GLU A 66 12.67 0.56 -8.41
N LYS A 67 13.25 -0.11 -7.43
CA LYS A 67 13.61 0.54 -6.15
C LYS A 67 14.53 1.73 -6.39
N HIS A 68 14.36 2.78 -5.59
CA HIS A 68 15.34 3.86 -5.56
C HIS A 68 16.72 3.31 -5.14
N ARG A 69 17.77 3.67 -5.89
CA ARG A 69 19.10 3.04 -5.76
C ARG A 69 19.87 3.42 -4.49
N HIS A 70 19.48 4.52 -3.84
CA HIS A 70 20.13 5.00 -2.62
C HIS A 70 19.45 4.41 -1.39
N LEU A 71 19.71 3.14 -1.07
CA LEU A 71 19.06 2.45 0.06
C LEU A 71 19.37 3.09 1.43
N ASP A 72 20.55 3.68 1.56
CA ASP A 72 21.00 4.49 2.70
C ASP A 72 20.14 5.74 2.94
N VAL A 73 19.40 6.17 1.91
CA VAL A 73 18.50 7.33 1.93
C VAL A 73 17.06 6.97 1.51
N ALA A 74 16.79 5.76 1.01
CA ALA A 74 15.49 5.35 0.47
C ALA A 74 14.43 5.11 1.56
N GLN A 75 14.83 4.98 2.83
CA GLN A 75 13.91 5.09 3.98
C GLN A 75 13.70 6.54 4.45
N GLN A 76 14.46 7.49 3.88
CA GLN A 76 14.45 8.92 4.20
C GLN A 76 13.96 9.80 3.04
N ARG A 77 13.66 9.25 1.86
CA ARG A 77 13.22 10.03 0.69
C ARG A 77 12.17 9.26 -0.11
N PHE A 78 11.11 9.97 -0.43
CA PHE A 78 10.12 9.57 -1.42
C PHE A 78 10.73 9.65 -2.84
N PRO A 79 10.32 8.79 -3.79
CA PRO A 79 9.44 7.63 -3.62
C PRO A 79 10.22 6.33 -3.31
N ASP A 80 9.52 5.32 -2.77
CA ASP A 80 10.02 3.94 -2.66
C ASP A 80 10.45 3.37 -4.03
N LEU A 81 9.64 3.63 -5.07
CA LEU A 81 9.81 3.12 -6.42
C LEU A 81 9.78 4.25 -7.45
N ARG A 82 10.56 4.09 -8.52
CA ARG A 82 10.53 4.96 -9.70
C ARG A 82 10.41 4.15 -10.97
N LYS A 83 9.81 4.71 -12.03
CA LYS A 83 9.80 4.04 -13.33
C LYS A 83 11.22 3.86 -13.84
N LYS A 84 11.57 2.66 -14.34
CA LYS A 84 12.89 2.37 -14.93
C LYS A 84 13.23 3.41 -16.01
N GLY A 85 14.45 3.96 -15.95
CA GLY A 85 14.92 4.99 -16.87
C GLY A 85 14.52 6.43 -16.53
N SER A 86 13.81 6.69 -15.43
CA SER A 86 13.39 8.05 -15.04
C SER A 86 14.45 8.92 -14.35
N GLY A 87 15.68 8.41 -14.18
CA GLY A 87 16.78 9.14 -13.54
C GLY A 87 16.73 9.15 -12.01
N SER A 88 17.60 9.94 -11.38
CA SER A 88 17.75 10.02 -9.92
C SER A 88 16.65 10.81 -9.21
N ASN A 89 16.07 11.80 -9.90
CA ASN A 89 15.01 12.69 -9.40
C ASN A 89 13.76 12.56 -10.28
N PRO A 90 12.99 11.45 -10.14
CA PRO A 90 11.79 11.23 -10.92
C PRO A 90 10.73 12.30 -10.64
N SER A 91 9.92 12.64 -11.65
CA SER A 91 8.73 13.47 -11.43
C SER A 91 7.64 12.70 -10.65
N PRO A 92 6.69 13.39 -10.01
CA PRO A 92 5.56 12.75 -9.33
C PRO A 92 4.80 11.71 -10.19
N LEU A 93 4.67 11.97 -11.50
CA LEU A 93 3.93 11.09 -12.43
C LEU A 93 4.59 9.73 -12.65
N VAL A 94 5.88 9.60 -12.37
CA VAL A 94 6.66 8.37 -12.52
C VAL A 94 7.26 7.89 -11.19
N SER A 95 6.77 8.46 -10.08
CA SER A 95 7.12 8.13 -8.71
C SER A 95 5.99 7.31 -8.09
N LEU A 96 6.32 6.21 -7.41
CA LEU A 96 5.36 5.30 -6.79
C LEU A 96 5.79 4.95 -5.36
N GLU A 97 4.96 5.27 -4.39
CA GLU A 97 5.14 4.96 -2.98
C GLU A 97 4.32 3.74 -2.58
N SER A 98 4.92 2.80 -1.85
CA SER A 98 4.28 1.59 -1.36
C SER A 98 3.94 1.73 0.12
N LYS A 99 2.65 1.70 0.44
CA LYS A 99 2.17 1.77 1.82
C LYS A 99 1.26 0.59 2.12
N ALA A 100 1.15 0.23 3.39
CA ALA A 100 0.14 -0.71 3.83
C ALA A 100 -0.63 -0.16 5.01
N SER A 101 -1.87 -0.63 5.14
CA SER A 101 -2.72 -0.24 6.26
C SER A 101 -3.87 -1.23 6.42
N LYS A 102 -4.07 -1.68 7.65
CA LYS A 102 -5.22 -2.51 8.05
C LYS A 102 -6.54 -1.74 8.05
N ARG A 103 -6.50 -0.41 8.08
CA ARG A 103 -7.70 0.44 8.07
C ARG A 103 -8.09 0.72 6.62
N PRO A 104 -9.37 0.58 6.23
CA PRO A 104 -9.79 0.75 4.84
C PRO A 104 -9.67 2.19 4.34
N TRP A 105 -9.86 3.18 5.22
CA TRP A 105 -9.97 4.59 4.87
C TRP A 105 -8.90 5.45 5.55
N ALA A 106 -7.66 4.93 5.65
CA ALA A 106 -6.57 5.67 6.27
C ALA A 106 -5.26 5.48 5.51
N LEU A 107 -4.52 6.57 5.32
CA LEU A 107 -3.17 6.56 4.78
C LEU A 107 -2.35 7.55 5.59
N GLN A 108 -1.17 7.12 6.02
CA GLN A 108 -0.18 7.94 6.70
C GLN A 108 1.13 7.89 5.93
N SER A 109 1.81 9.02 5.90
CA SER A 109 3.11 9.18 5.26
C SER A 109 4.01 10.03 6.15
N HIS A 110 5.33 9.84 6.03
CA HIS A 110 6.31 10.72 6.67
C HIS A 110 6.61 11.98 5.85
N TYR A 111 6.04 12.06 4.64
CA TYR A 111 6.20 13.17 3.71
C TYR A 111 4.86 13.49 3.03
N ASP A 112 4.66 14.76 2.68
CA ASP A 112 3.50 15.29 1.95
C ASP A 112 3.76 15.36 0.43
N HIS A 113 4.57 14.46 -0.11
CA HIS A 113 4.97 14.50 -1.51
C HIS A 113 3.82 14.17 -2.47
N SER A 114 3.85 14.84 -3.63
CA SER A 114 3.00 14.49 -4.75
C SER A 114 3.54 13.25 -5.47
N GLY A 115 2.65 12.35 -5.87
CA GLY A 115 2.97 11.19 -6.70
C GLY A 115 1.95 10.07 -6.56
N TRP A 116 2.27 8.91 -7.13
CA TRP A 116 1.41 7.74 -7.00
C TRP A 116 1.64 7.00 -5.69
N TYR A 117 0.56 6.53 -5.10
CA TYR A 117 0.55 5.69 -3.92
C TYR A 117 -0.16 4.39 -4.25
N ILE A 118 0.48 3.26 -3.95
CA ILE A 118 -0.15 1.95 -3.89
C ILE A 118 -0.30 1.55 -2.43
N VAL A 119 -1.54 1.31 -2.01
CA VAL A 119 -1.88 0.99 -0.63
C VAL A 119 -2.40 -0.43 -0.52
N TRP A 120 -1.60 -1.29 0.11
CA TRP A 120 -1.93 -2.68 0.39
C TRP A 120 -2.83 -2.75 1.63
N ARG A 121 -4.11 -3.04 1.42
CA ARG A 121 -5.06 -3.31 2.51
C ARG A 121 -5.01 -4.79 2.83
N TYR A 122 -4.54 -5.09 4.02
CA TYR A 122 -4.37 -6.45 4.47
C TYR A 122 -5.25 -6.75 5.68
N LEU A 123 -5.50 -8.02 5.87
CA LEU A 123 -6.01 -8.60 7.11
C LEU A 123 -5.13 -9.80 7.46
N VAL A 124 -5.07 -10.12 8.75
CA VAL A 124 -4.47 -11.34 9.24
C VAL A 124 -5.60 -12.21 9.76
N ASP A 125 -5.73 -13.41 9.18
CA ASP A 125 -6.71 -14.43 9.54
C ASP A 125 -5.97 -15.67 10.08
N PRO A 126 -5.65 -15.72 11.38
CA PRO A 126 -4.95 -16.86 11.97
C PRO A 126 -5.73 -18.17 11.85
N THR A 127 -7.05 -18.11 11.68
CA THR A 127 -7.92 -19.28 11.52
C THR A 127 -7.89 -19.84 10.09
N MET A 128 -7.33 -19.08 9.14
CA MET A 128 -7.29 -19.43 7.71
C MET A 128 -8.68 -19.76 7.14
N SER A 129 -9.72 -19.14 7.70
CA SER A 129 -11.12 -19.33 7.32
C SER A 129 -11.44 -18.77 5.93
N LEU A 130 -10.76 -17.70 5.52
CA LEU A 130 -10.96 -17.05 4.22
C LEU A 130 -10.22 -17.75 3.07
N GLU A 131 -9.03 -18.30 3.33
CA GLU A 131 -8.24 -19.04 2.35
C GLU A 131 -7.27 -19.97 3.09
N ALA A 132 -7.37 -21.27 2.81
CA ALA A 132 -6.54 -22.28 3.46
C ALA A 132 -5.05 -22.01 3.23
N ASN A 133 -4.24 -22.21 4.27
CA ASN A 133 -2.79 -21.98 4.28
C ASN A 133 -2.39 -20.52 3.99
N LYS A 134 -3.30 -19.56 4.20
CA LYS A 134 -3.04 -18.13 3.99
C LYS A 134 -3.51 -17.29 5.17
N PRO A 135 -2.66 -17.16 6.21
CA PRO A 135 -2.98 -16.33 7.36
C PRO A 135 -2.85 -14.83 7.08
N VAL A 136 -2.19 -14.43 5.98
CA VAL A 136 -2.09 -13.04 5.53
C VAL A 136 -2.84 -12.89 4.21
N ILE A 137 -3.78 -11.96 4.17
CA ILE A 137 -4.63 -11.73 2.99
C ILE A 137 -4.57 -10.26 2.63
N ILE A 138 -4.13 -9.96 1.40
CA ILE A 138 -4.40 -8.67 0.78
C ILE A 138 -5.83 -8.74 0.26
N TRP A 139 -6.73 -8.00 0.89
CA TRP A 139 -8.14 -8.00 0.51
C TRP A 139 -8.48 -6.83 -0.41
N ARG A 140 -7.65 -5.79 -0.46
CA ARG A 140 -7.85 -4.64 -1.34
C ARG A 140 -6.53 -3.93 -1.65
N VAL A 141 -6.40 -3.40 -2.86
CA VAL A 141 -5.28 -2.57 -3.28
C VAL A 141 -5.81 -1.26 -3.83
N ASP A 142 -5.51 -0.16 -3.13
CA ASP A 142 -5.81 1.19 -3.62
C ASP A 142 -4.62 1.71 -4.44
N VAL A 143 -4.88 2.27 -5.62
CA VAL A 143 -3.89 3.00 -6.42
C VAL A 143 -4.43 4.39 -6.68
N VAL A 144 -3.70 5.41 -6.23
CA VAL A 144 -4.16 6.81 -6.28
C VAL A 144 -2.99 7.76 -6.50
N PHE A 145 -3.21 8.79 -7.31
CA PHE A 145 -2.29 9.92 -7.39
C PHE A 145 -2.70 10.97 -6.34
N LEU A 146 -1.76 11.36 -5.50
CA LEU A 146 -1.97 12.36 -4.45
C LEU A 146 -1.11 13.58 -4.71
N THR A 147 -1.63 14.76 -4.37
CA THR A 147 -0.89 16.02 -4.38
C THR A 147 -0.57 16.47 -2.96
N LYS A 148 0.32 17.45 -2.83
CA LYS A 148 0.68 18.04 -1.53
C LYS A 148 -0.54 18.50 -0.73
N GLU A 149 -1.53 19.06 -1.42
CA GLU A 149 -2.76 19.60 -0.83
C GLU A 149 -3.66 18.51 -0.24
N ASP A 150 -3.50 17.26 -0.68
CA ASP A 150 -4.23 16.12 -0.13
C ASP A 150 -3.76 15.77 1.28
N TRP A 151 -2.59 16.25 1.71
CA TRP A 151 -2.02 15.94 3.01
C TRP A 151 -2.39 16.97 4.08
N LYS A 152 -2.61 16.50 5.30
CA LYS A 152 -2.64 17.31 6.51
C LYS A 152 -1.53 16.86 7.44
N TYR A 153 -0.80 17.82 7.98
CA TYR A 153 0.19 17.55 9.02
C TYR A 153 -0.54 17.14 10.30
N GLU A 154 -0.23 15.93 10.78
CA GLU A 154 -0.69 15.39 12.05
C GLU A 154 0.48 15.64 13.02
N ALA A 155 0.37 16.70 13.82
CA ALA A 155 1.47 17.26 14.60
C ALA A 155 2.33 16.19 15.28
N SER A 156 3.64 16.27 15.05
CA SER A 156 4.62 15.80 16.02
C SER A 156 5.11 16.99 16.82
N THR A 157 5.70 16.73 17.98
CA THR A 157 6.32 17.74 18.85
C THR A 157 7.43 18.58 18.16
N ALA A 158 7.77 18.31 16.90
CA ALA A 158 8.87 18.91 16.14
C ALA A 158 8.48 20.08 15.20
N GLY A 159 7.22 20.51 15.13
CA GLY A 159 6.81 21.67 14.32
C GLY A 159 6.59 21.36 12.82
N SER A 160 5.99 22.30 12.09
CA SER A 160 5.36 22.06 10.78
C SER A 160 6.25 22.24 9.54
N GLY A 161 7.55 22.49 9.71
CA GLY A 161 8.47 22.83 8.61
C GLY A 161 9.27 21.62 8.11
N GLY A 162 8.93 21.09 6.93
CA GLY A 162 9.71 20.05 6.24
C GLY A 162 9.46 18.65 6.77
N GLY A 163 9.03 17.72 5.90
CA GLY A 163 8.82 16.31 6.27
C GLY A 163 10.09 15.60 6.76
N GLY A 164 9.91 14.44 7.39
CA GLY A 164 10.98 13.67 8.01
C GLY A 164 10.41 12.52 8.86
N ARG A 165 11.26 11.63 9.41
CA ARG A 165 10.80 10.46 10.20
C ARG A 165 9.99 10.84 11.44
N THR A 166 10.17 12.05 11.95
CA THR A 166 9.41 12.61 13.08
C THR A 166 8.08 13.20 12.64
N HIS A 167 7.83 13.41 11.35
CA HIS A 167 6.60 14.01 10.85
C HIS A 167 5.61 12.91 10.47
N THR A 168 4.34 13.18 10.72
CA THR A 168 3.24 12.34 10.25
C THR A 168 2.29 13.20 9.44
N PHE A 169 1.95 12.76 8.25
CA PHE A 169 0.94 13.38 7.40
C PHE A 169 -0.20 12.39 7.21
N GLY A 170 -1.40 12.83 7.53
CA GLY A 170 -2.65 12.11 7.27
C GLY A 170 -3.28 12.58 5.97
N LEU A 171 -4.01 11.70 5.30
CA LEU A 171 -4.78 12.04 4.10
C LEU A 171 -6.05 12.83 4.46
N ARG A 172 -6.23 14.02 3.89
CA ARG A 172 -7.47 14.81 3.97
C ARG A 172 -8.58 14.09 3.22
N GLY A 173 -9.76 13.99 3.83
CA GLY A 173 -10.92 13.37 3.19
C GLY A 173 -10.65 11.93 2.71
N ALA A 174 -9.89 11.15 3.49
CA ALA A 174 -9.36 9.85 3.07
C ALA A 174 -10.41 8.90 2.49
N ALA A 175 -11.60 8.83 3.09
CA ALA A 175 -12.70 8.02 2.57
C ALA A 175 -13.09 8.43 1.14
N THR A 176 -13.26 9.74 0.89
CA THR A 176 -13.59 10.28 -0.44
C THR A 176 -12.48 10.00 -1.45
N LYS A 177 -11.22 10.23 -1.08
CA LYS A 177 -10.05 10.04 -1.95
C LYS A 177 -9.82 8.59 -2.32
N LEU A 178 -10.04 7.67 -1.38
CA LEU A 178 -9.77 6.24 -1.57
C LEU A 178 -10.99 5.46 -2.10
N LYS A 179 -12.21 5.99 -2.01
CA LYS A 179 -13.46 5.29 -2.38
C LYS A 179 -13.37 4.57 -3.73
N ASN A 180 -12.85 5.25 -4.74
CA ASN A 180 -12.77 4.76 -6.13
C ASN A 180 -11.35 4.36 -6.56
N ALA A 181 -10.42 4.26 -5.61
CA ALA A 181 -9.01 3.93 -5.89
C ALA A 181 -8.74 2.43 -5.92
N ALA A 182 -9.71 1.58 -5.56
CA ALA A 182 -9.51 0.14 -5.45
C ALA A 182 -9.34 -0.51 -6.83
N VAL A 183 -8.09 -0.83 -7.20
CA VAL A 183 -7.78 -1.58 -8.43
C VAL A 183 -8.02 -3.07 -8.25
N TYR A 184 -7.96 -3.54 -7.00
CA TYR A 184 -8.27 -4.91 -6.60
C TYR A 184 -9.07 -4.86 -5.30
N GLN A 185 -10.12 -5.66 -5.21
CA GLN A 185 -10.88 -5.87 -3.98
C GLN A 185 -11.55 -7.24 -3.98
N ARG A 186 -11.22 -8.05 -2.97
CA ARG A 186 -11.85 -9.35 -2.71
C ARG A 186 -13.36 -9.18 -2.48
N LYS A 187 -14.18 -9.95 -3.20
CA LYS A 187 -15.65 -9.95 -3.03
C LYS A 187 -16.11 -10.62 -1.75
N ASP A 188 -15.32 -11.54 -1.20
CA ASP A 188 -15.59 -12.25 0.04
C ASP A 188 -15.12 -11.48 1.30
N VAL A 189 -14.74 -10.21 1.15
CA VAL A 189 -14.38 -9.31 2.26
C VAL A 189 -15.20 -8.02 2.16
N ARG A 190 -15.89 -7.68 3.26
CA ARG A 190 -16.71 -6.46 3.38
C ARG A 190 -16.19 -5.54 4.48
N ILE A 191 -16.60 -4.27 4.43
CA ILE A 191 -16.27 -3.29 5.47
C ILE A 191 -17.47 -3.14 6.40
N ILE A 192 -17.30 -3.53 7.67
CA ILE A 192 -18.30 -3.32 8.73
C ILE A 192 -17.64 -2.54 9.87
N GLY A 193 -18.28 -1.45 10.33
CA GLY A 193 -17.74 -0.61 11.41
C GLY A 193 -16.33 -0.07 11.14
N GLY A 194 -15.98 0.15 9.87
CA GLY A 194 -14.64 0.60 9.47
C GLY A 194 -13.55 -0.47 9.52
N LYS A 195 -13.91 -1.75 9.66
CA LYS A 195 -12.98 -2.90 9.64
C LYS A 195 -13.28 -3.82 8.47
N ALA A 196 -12.23 -4.43 7.91
CA ALA A 196 -12.39 -5.52 6.95
C ALA A 196 -12.80 -6.78 7.71
N VAL A 197 -13.87 -7.43 7.27
CA VAL A 197 -14.40 -8.67 7.85
C VAL A 197 -14.77 -9.65 6.73
N PRO A 198 -14.68 -10.98 6.98
CA PRO A 198 -15.23 -11.96 6.07
C PRO A 198 -16.70 -11.69 5.74
N ALA A 199 -17.07 -11.84 4.48
CA ALA A 199 -18.45 -11.88 4.04
C ALA A 199 -19.00 -13.31 4.23
N ASN A 200 -18.98 -13.85 5.46
CA ASN A 200 -19.63 -15.12 5.73
C ASN A 200 -21.15 -14.92 5.75
N GLY A 201 -21.84 -15.63 4.84
CA GLY A 201 -23.30 -15.84 4.80
C GLY A 201 -24.13 -14.58 4.56
N ASP A 202 -25.20 -14.70 3.79
CA ASP A 202 -26.34 -13.80 3.94
C ASP A 202 -26.91 -13.90 5.36
#